data_AF-F0SR66-F1
#
_entry.id   AF-F0SR66-F1
#
_cell.length_a   1.000
_cell.length_b   1.000
_cell.length_c   1.000
_cell.angle_alpha   90.00
_cell.angle_beta   90.00
_cell.angle_gamma   90.00
#
_symmetry.space_group_name_H-M   'P 1'
#
loop_
_entity.id
_entity.type
_entity.pdbx_description
1 polymer ?
#
loop_
_entity_poly.entity_id
_entity_poly.type
_entity_poly.pdbx_seq_one_letter_code
_entity_poly.pdbx_strand_id
1 'polypeptide(L)'
;MKINPIVKRNHRPLRPALRFSPTAWAKLLYLRDYGHTEVGAFGISNPDDLLQIQDLQLIEQTCSWAHVEFCDDAVADFFDTQIDLGRRPEQFGRVWIHTHPGDSPFPSPVDEETFRRVFGKADWALMFILARGGESYARLRFNSGPGGDVELPVEVDYSSHFDASDQTAWEAEYLSHVSRQPTTARVKPDKFGLPIPVDEDEIEHWLTELEFTTESEGLDD
;
A
#
# COMPACT_ATOMS: atom_id res chain seq x y z
N MET A 1 3.31 43.83 26.96
CA MET A 1 2.86 42.42 26.84
C MET A 1 1.58 42.42 26.02
N LYS A 2 1.63 41.99 24.75
CA LYS A 2 0.43 41.86 23.90
C LYS A 2 0.02 40.40 23.89
N ILE A 3 -1.11 40.11 24.52
CA ILE A 3 -1.77 38.80 24.48
C ILE A 3 -2.39 38.65 23.09
N ASN A 4 -1.88 37.72 22.29
CA ASN A 4 -2.49 37.36 21.02
C ASN A 4 -3.83 36.66 21.29
N PRO A 5 -4.88 36.95 20.50
CA PRO A 5 -6.17 36.31 20.68
C PRO A 5 -6.07 34.84 20.27
N ILE A 6 -6.59 33.97 21.14
CA ILE A 6 -6.84 32.56 20.82
C ILE A 6 -7.87 32.54 19.70
N VAL A 7 -7.43 32.23 18.48
CA VAL A 7 -8.32 31.95 17.37
C VAL A 7 -9.07 30.67 17.72
N LYS A 8 -10.33 30.79 18.16
CA LYS A 8 -11.23 29.65 18.27
C LYS A 8 -11.43 29.07 16.88
N ARG A 9 -10.79 27.94 16.59
CA ARG A 9 -11.04 27.16 15.38
C ARG A 9 -12.51 26.76 15.38
N ASN A 10 -13.26 27.21 14.37
CA ASN A 10 -14.64 26.79 14.15
C ASN A 10 -14.66 25.29 13.87
N HIS A 11 -15.21 24.50 14.80
CA HIS A 11 -15.49 23.09 14.57
C HIS A 11 -16.69 22.96 13.64
N ARG A 12 -16.42 23.01 12.33
CA ARG A 12 -17.28 22.32 11.37
C ARG A 12 -17.22 20.82 11.74
N PRO A 13 -18.34 20.09 11.85
CA PRO A 13 -18.27 18.65 12.05
C PRO A 13 -17.54 18.08 10.84
N LEU A 14 -16.28 17.70 11.03
CA LEU A 14 -15.46 17.09 10.01
C LEU A 14 -16.12 15.77 9.67
N ARG A 15 -16.43 15.55 8.39
CA ARG A 15 -16.66 14.18 7.93
C ARG A 15 -15.38 13.40 8.26
N PRO A 16 -15.47 12.18 8.80
CA PRO A 16 -14.28 11.39 9.07
C PRO A 16 -13.49 11.24 7.76
N ALA A 17 -12.20 11.55 7.82
CA ALA A 17 -11.26 11.46 6.72
C ALA A 17 -10.04 10.68 7.19
N LEU A 18 -9.51 9.83 6.31
CA LEU A 18 -8.22 9.19 6.52
C LEU A 18 -7.13 10.24 6.27
N ARG A 19 -6.33 10.52 7.29
CA ARG A 19 -5.32 11.57 7.26
C ARG A 19 -3.94 10.95 7.38
N PHE A 20 -3.06 11.24 6.42
CA PHE A 20 -1.65 10.86 6.51
C PHE A 20 -0.83 12.00 7.08
N SER A 21 0.16 11.68 7.91
CA SER A 21 1.25 12.62 8.20
C SER A 21 2.01 12.92 6.91
N PRO A 22 2.64 14.10 6.76
CA PRO A 22 3.42 14.41 5.58
C PRO A 22 4.57 13.42 5.35
N THR A 23 5.20 12.93 6.43
CA THR A 23 6.28 11.93 6.34
C THR A 23 5.74 10.58 5.89
N ALA A 24 4.60 10.11 6.41
CA ALA A 24 3.97 8.86 5.96
C ALA A 24 3.55 8.94 4.49
N TRP A 25 2.98 10.08 4.07
CA TRP A 25 2.61 10.30 2.67
C TRP A 25 3.84 10.31 1.76
N ALA A 26 4.93 10.97 2.16
CA ALA A 26 6.17 11.00 1.40
C ALA A 26 6.81 9.60 1.29
N LYS A 27 6.83 8.83 2.39
CA LYS A 27 7.29 7.44 2.40
C LYS A 27 6.47 6.58 1.45
N LEU A 28 5.15 6.70 1.49
CA LEU A 28 4.24 5.95 0.61
C LEU A 28 4.51 6.25 -0.88
N LEU A 29 4.64 7.52 -1.25
CA LEU A 29 4.99 7.91 -2.62
C LEU A 29 6.34 7.34 -3.06
N TYR A 30 7.33 7.39 -2.17
CA TYR A 30 8.65 6.83 -2.42
C TYR A 30 8.58 5.33 -2.70
N LEU A 31 7.91 4.56 -1.84
CA LEU A 31 7.82 3.10 -1.98
C LEU A 31 7.03 2.68 -3.22
N ARG A 32 5.95 3.41 -3.55
CA ARG A 32 5.18 3.22 -4.79
C ARG A 32 6.05 3.33 -6.03
N ASP A 33 6.93 4.35 -6.06
CA ASP A 33 7.72 4.68 -7.25
C ASP A 33 9.09 3.97 -7.28
N TYR A 34 9.46 3.25 -6.21
CA TYR A 34 10.75 2.58 -6.10
C TYR A 34 10.90 1.37 -7.03
N GLY A 35 9.80 0.64 -7.28
CA GLY A 35 9.78 -0.56 -8.12
C GLY A 35 8.63 -0.59 -9.12
N HIS A 36 8.47 -1.72 -9.82
CA HIS A 36 7.40 -1.94 -10.80
C HIS A 36 6.26 -2.84 -10.30
N THR A 37 6.36 -3.33 -9.07
CA THR A 37 5.34 -4.16 -8.45
C THR A 37 4.40 -3.33 -7.59
N GLU A 38 3.27 -3.91 -7.21
CA GLU A 38 2.57 -3.44 -6.02
C GLU A 38 3.47 -3.56 -4.79
N VAL A 39 3.18 -2.75 -3.77
CA VAL A 39 3.70 -2.93 -2.42
C VAL A 39 2.56 -2.82 -1.43
N GLY A 40 2.59 -3.65 -0.38
CA GLY A 40 1.66 -3.63 0.73
C GLY A 40 2.35 -3.24 2.03
N ALA A 41 1.65 -2.49 2.88
CA ALA A 41 2.12 -2.03 4.17
C ALA A 41 1.00 -2.06 5.20
N PHE A 42 1.39 -2.13 6.47
CA PHE A 42 0.52 -1.81 7.59
C PHE A 42 0.62 -0.32 7.94
N GLY A 43 -0.53 0.35 8.06
CA GLY A 43 -0.59 1.72 8.57
C GLY A 43 -0.45 1.76 10.09
N ILE A 44 0.39 2.66 10.59
CA ILE A 44 0.58 2.94 12.01
C ILE A 44 -0.13 4.24 12.37
N SER A 45 -1.22 4.14 13.13
CA SER A 45 -2.08 5.24 13.51
C SER A 45 -1.68 5.92 14.82
N ASN A 46 -2.07 7.18 14.94
CA ASN A 46 -2.05 7.93 16.19
C ASN A 46 -2.92 7.22 17.26
N PRO A 47 -2.43 7.06 18.51
CA PRO A 47 -3.20 6.44 19.60
C PRO A 47 -4.52 7.16 19.95
N ASP A 48 -4.58 8.48 19.74
CA ASP A 48 -5.72 9.34 20.06
C ASP A 48 -6.67 9.54 18.87
N ASP A 49 -6.22 9.18 17.65
CA ASP A 49 -6.97 9.34 16.41
C ASP A 49 -6.59 8.24 15.41
N LEU A 50 -7.35 7.14 15.41
CA LEU A 50 -7.02 5.94 14.62
C LEU A 50 -7.14 6.16 13.10
N LEU A 51 -7.76 7.26 12.65
CA LEU A 51 -7.81 7.67 11.25
C LEU A 51 -6.66 8.61 10.85
N GLN A 52 -5.74 8.92 11.77
CA GLN A 52 -4.51 9.65 11.47
C GLN A 52 -3.32 8.68 11.39
N ILE A 53 -2.87 8.39 10.18
CA ILE A 53 -1.71 7.53 9.89
C ILE A 53 -0.43 8.35 10.08
N GLN A 54 0.41 7.95 11.03
CA GLN A 54 1.66 8.62 11.35
C GLN A 54 2.86 8.05 10.62
N ASP A 55 2.83 6.74 10.36
CA ASP A 55 3.83 6.01 9.60
C ASP A 55 3.19 4.78 8.95
N LEU A 56 3.92 4.09 8.10
CA LEU A 56 3.54 2.80 7.52
C LEU A 56 4.76 1.89 7.52
N GLN A 57 4.54 0.58 7.62
CA GLN A 57 5.64 -0.38 7.68
C GLN A 57 5.42 -1.49 6.65
N LEU A 58 6.42 -1.70 5.80
CA LEU A 58 6.53 -2.90 4.98
C LEU A 58 6.90 -4.08 5.87
N ILE A 59 6.33 -5.23 5.54
CA ILE A 59 6.75 -6.51 6.08
C ILE A 59 7.14 -7.42 4.90
N GLU A 60 7.81 -8.53 5.19
CA GLU A 60 8.24 -9.46 4.16
C GLU A 60 7.04 -9.90 3.31
N GLN A 61 7.20 -9.74 2.00
CA GLN A 61 6.11 -9.90 1.05
C GLN A 61 6.63 -10.32 -0.33
N THR A 62 5.78 -11.05 -1.03
CA THR A 62 5.97 -11.39 -2.43
C THR A 62 4.97 -10.59 -3.27
N CYS A 63 5.48 -9.83 -4.23
CA CYS A 63 4.67 -8.90 -5.02
C CYS A 63 4.74 -9.21 -6.51
N SER A 64 3.63 -9.01 -7.20
CA SER A 64 3.55 -8.93 -8.66
C SER A 64 3.03 -7.53 -9.06
N TRP A 65 2.68 -7.35 -10.33
CA TRP A 65 2.13 -6.08 -10.82
C TRP A 65 0.67 -5.84 -10.36
N ALA A 66 -0.03 -6.88 -9.88
CA ALA A 66 -1.44 -6.85 -9.48
C ALA A 66 -1.74 -7.68 -8.22
N HIS A 67 -0.71 -8.00 -7.44
CA HIS A 67 -0.89 -8.77 -6.22
C HIS A 67 0.21 -8.51 -5.18
N VAL A 68 -0.18 -8.55 -3.91
CA VAL A 68 0.72 -8.60 -2.75
C VAL A 68 0.33 -9.77 -1.85
N GLU A 69 1.32 -10.58 -1.50
CA GLU A 69 1.19 -11.67 -0.51
C GLU A 69 2.16 -11.45 0.65
N PHE A 70 1.63 -11.28 1.86
CA PHE A 70 2.45 -11.15 3.08
C PHE A 70 2.95 -12.51 3.57
N CYS A 71 4.20 -12.56 4.03
CA CYS A 71 4.76 -13.70 4.75
C CYS A 71 4.09 -13.80 6.14
N ASP A 72 3.45 -14.94 6.44
CA ASP A 72 2.74 -15.15 7.70
C ASP A 72 3.63 -14.99 8.94
N ASP A 73 4.87 -15.47 8.87
CA ASP A 73 5.85 -15.34 9.96
C ASP A 73 6.20 -13.86 10.18
N ALA A 74 6.37 -13.09 9.10
CA ALA A 74 6.65 -11.65 9.20
C ALA A 74 5.46 -10.84 9.73
N VAL A 75 4.21 -11.27 9.47
CA VAL A 75 3.02 -10.69 10.11
C VAL A 75 3.07 -10.92 11.62
N ALA A 76 3.40 -12.14 12.06
CA ALA A 76 3.49 -12.45 13.49
C ALA A 76 4.59 -11.62 14.17
N ASP A 77 5.79 -11.59 13.59
CA ASP A 77 6.93 -10.81 14.09
C ASP A 77 6.62 -9.30 14.16
N PHE A 78 5.90 -8.77 13.16
CA PHE A 78 5.42 -7.40 13.17
C PHE A 78 4.48 -7.15 14.34
N PHE A 79 3.50 -8.02 14.58
CA PHE A 79 2.56 -7.85 15.69
C PHE A 79 3.26 -7.85 17.05
N ASP A 80 4.18 -8.78 17.28
CA ASP A 80 4.95 -8.87 18.52
C ASP A 80 5.83 -7.62 18.72
N THR A 81 6.54 -7.20 17.68
CA THR A 81 7.36 -5.98 17.71
C THR A 81 6.53 -4.74 18.05
N GLN A 82 5.34 -4.58 17.47
CA GLN A 82 4.48 -3.42 17.72
C GLN A 82 3.92 -3.42 19.15
N ILE A 83 3.63 -4.59 19.71
CA ILE A 83 3.21 -4.76 21.11
C ILE A 83 4.36 -4.40 22.07
N ASP A 84 5.58 -4.85 21.77
CA ASP A 84 6.78 -4.51 22.56
C ASP A 84 7.07 -3.00 22.54
N LEU A 85 6.75 -2.32 21.43
CA LEU A 85 6.77 -0.86 21.31
C LEU A 85 5.61 -0.16 22.06
N GLY A 86 4.76 -0.92 22.75
CA GLY A 86 3.67 -0.40 23.58
C GLY A 86 2.43 0.02 22.80
N ARG A 87 2.30 -0.35 21.52
CA ARG A 87 1.14 -0.01 20.70
C ARG A 87 0.03 -1.04 20.88
N ARG A 88 -1.21 -0.58 20.73
CA ARG A 88 -2.39 -1.45 20.71
C ARG A 88 -2.63 -1.98 19.29
N PRO A 89 -3.18 -3.20 19.12
CA PRO A 89 -3.49 -3.75 17.80
C PRO A 89 -4.35 -2.84 16.91
N GLU A 90 -5.25 -2.05 17.50
CA GLU A 90 -6.03 -1.04 16.78
C GLU A 90 -5.21 0.05 16.09
N GLN A 91 -3.97 0.28 16.53
CA GLN A 91 -3.07 1.28 15.96
C GLN A 91 -2.25 0.78 14.78
N PHE A 92 -2.03 -0.53 14.62
CA PHE A 92 -1.09 -1.02 13.61
C PHE A 92 -1.62 -2.22 12.80
N GLY A 93 -2.59 -2.96 13.33
CA GLY A 93 -3.10 -4.20 12.71
C GLY A 93 -4.44 -4.03 11.98
N ARG A 94 -4.90 -2.79 11.75
CA ARG A 94 -6.25 -2.50 11.22
C ARG A 94 -6.26 -1.79 9.88
N VAL A 95 -5.14 -1.20 9.47
CA VAL A 95 -5.04 -0.39 8.26
C VAL A 95 -4.12 -1.09 7.28
N TRP A 96 -4.68 -1.58 6.19
CA TRP A 96 -3.93 -2.11 5.06
C TRP A 96 -3.78 -1.04 3.99
N ILE A 97 -2.54 -0.75 3.62
CA ILE A 97 -2.16 0.20 2.58
C ILE A 97 -1.53 -0.63 1.47
N HIS A 98 -1.97 -0.49 0.23
CA HIS A 98 -1.22 -1.00 -0.91
C HIS A 98 -1.20 -0.01 -2.07
N THR A 99 -0.33 -0.26 -3.04
CA THR A 99 -0.15 0.63 -4.19
C THR A 99 -0.47 -0.10 -5.48
N HIS A 100 -1.05 0.60 -6.44
CA HIS A 100 -1.20 0.10 -7.81
C HIS A 100 -0.17 0.76 -8.73
N PRO A 101 0.57 -0.01 -9.55
CA PRO A 101 1.49 0.54 -10.54
C PRO A 101 0.76 1.20 -11.72
N GLY A 102 -0.54 0.93 -11.90
CA GLY A 102 -1.43 1.63 -12.84
C GLY A 102 -2.13 2.85 -12.22
N ASP A 103 -3.03 3.46 -13.01
CA ASP A 103 -3.71 4.72 -12.64
C ASP A 103 -5.03 4.51 -11.87
N SER A 104 -5.55 3.28 -11.78
CA SER A 104 -6.79 3.00 -11.07
C SER A 104 -6.53 2.81 -9.58
N PRO A 105 -7.18 3.58 -8.68
CA PRO A 105 -7.09 3.34 -7.24
C PRO A 105 -8.14 2.33 -6.74
N PHE A 106 -9.01 1.81 -7.60
CA PHE A 106 -10.11 0.96 -7.15
C PHE A 106 -9.66 -0.48 -6.89
N PRO A 107 -10.17 -1.13 -5.83
CA PRO A 107 -9.78 -2.50 -5.49
C PRO A 107 -10.20 -3.48 -6.59
N SER A 108 -9.29 -4.38 -6.92
CA SER A 108 -9.54 -5.56 -7.73
C SER A 108 -10.29 -6.64 -6.92
N PRO A 109 -10.82 -7.69 -7.58
CA PRO A 109 -11.36 -8.85 -6.88
C PRO A 109 -10.34 -9.54 -5.95
N VAL A 110 -9.05 -9.47 -6.28
CA VAL A 110 -7.96 -10.04 -5.48
C VAL A 110 -7.75 -9.24 -4.19
N ASP A 111 -7.85 -7.91 -4.26
CA ASP A 111 -7.76 -7.03 -3.10
C ASP A 111 -8.92 -7.26 -2.14
N GLU A 112 -10.13 -7.40 -2.71
CA GLU A 112 -11.34 -7.71 -1.94
C GLU A 112 -11.24 -9.05 -1.20
N GLU A 113 -10.73 -10.09 -1.87
CA GLU A 113 -10.51 -11.39 -1.25
C GLU A 113 -9.45 -11.33 -0.15
N THR A 114 -8.32 -10.67 -0.42
CA THR A 114 -7.22 -10.49 0.54
C THR A 114 -7.70 -9.74 1.78
N PHE A 115 -8.39 -8.62 1.58
CA PHE A 115 -8.92 -7.82 2.68
C PHE A 115 -9.94 -8.61 3.52
N ARG A 116 -10.86 -9.32 2.88
CA ARG A 116 -11.83 -10.17 3.58
C ARG A 116 -11.13 -11.29 4.36
N ARG A 117 -10.11 -11.93 3.79
CA ARG A 117 -9.39 -13.05 4.43
C ARG A 117 -8.59 -12.60 5.64
N VAL A 118 -7.84 -11.51 5.50
CA VAL A 118 -6.88 -11.03 6.52
C VAL A 118 -7.58 -10.17 7.57
N PHE A 119 -8.43 -9.23 7.15
CA PHE A 119 -9.02 -8.21 8.02
C PHE A 119 -10.50 -8.42 8.32
N GLY A 120 -11.17 -9.35 7.64
CA GLY A 120 -12.63 -9.51 7.73
C GLY A 120 -13.17 -9.91 9.11
N LYS A 121 -12.32 -10.38 10.03
CA LYS A 121 -12.70 -10.70 11.42
C LYS A 121 -12.51 -9.53 12.40
N ALA A 122 -11.86 -8.44 11.99
CA ALA A 122 -11.63 -7.28 12.85
C ALA A 122 -12.94 -6.54 13.13
N ASP A 123 -13.09 -5.91 14.30
CA ASP A 123 -14.27 -5.08 14.61
C ASP A 123 -14.40 -3.91 13.62
N TRP A 124 -13.26 -3.42 13.14
CA TRP A 124 -13.12 -2.50 12.03
C TRP A 124 -11.78 -2.73 11.32
N ALA A 125 -11.72 -2.40 10.04
CA ALA A 125 -10.49 -2.40 9.25
C ALA A 125 -10.60 -1.40 8.10
N LEU A 126 -9.46 -0.90 7.64
CA LEU A 126 -9.38 0.07 6.55
C LEU A 126 -8.52 -0.50 5.43
N MET A 127 -9.05 -0.45 4.21
CA MET A 127 -8.27 -0.65 3.00
C MET A 127 -7.98 0.72 2.41
N PHE A 128 -6.72 0.96 2.07
CA PHE A 128 -6.26 2.14 1.37
C PHE A 128 -5.42 1.73 0.15
N ILE A 129 -5.64 2.42 -0.97
CA ILE A 129 -4.94 2.19 -2.23
C ILE A 129 -4.41 3.54 -2.74
N LEU A 130 -3.15 3.57 -3.16
CA LEU A 130 -2.57 4.68 -3.92
C LEU A 130 -2.14 4.20 -5.31
N ALA A 131 -2.76 4.78 -6.34
CA ALA A 131 -2.39 4.57 -7.73
C ALA A 131 -1.15 5.40 -8.11
N ARG A 132 -0.46 4.99 -9.17
CA ARG A 132 0.72 5.69 -9.69
C ARG A 132 0.42 7.12 -10.15
N GLY A 133 -0.75 7.34 -10.75
CA GLY A 133 -1.26 8.67 -11.11
C GLY A 133 -1.51 9.62 -9.93
N GLY A 134 -1.54 9.09 -8.70
CA GLY A 134 -1.76 9.85 -7.47
C GLY A 134 -3.21 9.81 -6.95
N GLU A 135 -4.11 9.17 -7.69
CA GLU A 135 -5.46 8.85 -7.24
C GLU A 135 -5.42 7.87 -6.07
N SER A 136 -6.37 8.01 -5.14
CA SER A 136 -6.42 7.17 -3.94
C SER A 136 -7.83 6.72 -3.62
N TYR A 137 -7.92 5.53 -3.04
CA TYR A 137 -9.16 4.95 -2.52
C TYR A 137 -8.98 4.62 -1.04
N ALA A 138 -9.99 4.91 -0.22
CA ALA A 138 -9.99 4.51 1.18
C ALA A 138 -11.38 4.01 1.57
N ARG A 139 -11.47 2.79 2.09
CA ARG A 139 -12.71 2.21 2.62
C ARG A 139 -12.52 1.69 4.02
N LEU A 140 -13.30 2.25 4.94
CA LEU A 140 -13.49 1.73 6.28
C LEU A 140 -14.59 0.68 6.26
N ARG A 141 -14.27 -0.53 6.70
CA ARG A 141 -15.22 -1.58 7.03
C ARG A 141 -15.35 -1.68 8.54
N PHE A 142 -16.57 -1.86 9.03
CA PHE A 142 -16.83 -2.18 10.43
C PHE A 142 -17.79 -3.35 10.53
N ASN A 143 -17.58 -4.20 11.54
CA ASN A 143 -18.37 -5.39 11.82
C ASN A 143 -19.23 -5.23 13.08
N SER A 144 -19.18 -4.06 13.74
CA SER A 144 -20.04 -3.73 14.87
C SER A 144 -21.49 -3.48 14.43
N GLY A 145 -22.45 -4.07 15.13
CA GLY A 145 -23.88 -3.94 14.80
C GLY A 145 -24.23 -4.63 13.48
N PRO A 146 -25.01 -4.02 12.57
CA PRO A 146 -25.28 -4.61 11.25
C PRO A 146 -24.03 -4.66 10.36
N GLY A 147 -22.92 -4.04 10.79
CA GLY A 147 -21.73 -3.82 9.99
C GLY A 147 -21.97 -2.86 8.82
N GLY A 148 -20.92 -2.62 8.04
CA GLY A 148 -21.01 -1.82 6.82
C GLY A 148 -19.66 -1.31 6.35
N ASP A 149 -19.74 -0.58 5.23
CA ASP A 149 -18.59 -0.01 4.54
C ASP A 149 -18.84 1.48 4.30
N VAL A 150 -17.81 2.31 4.53
CA VAL A 150 -17.83 3.74 4.29
C VAL A 150 -16.56 4.14 3.55
N GLU A 151 -16.73 4.75 2.37
CA GLU A 151 -15.62 5.39 1.67
C GLU A 151 -15.22 6.68 2.41
N LEU A 152 -13.92 6.85 2.62
CA LEU A 152 -13.37 7.99 3.34
C LEU A 152 -12.63 8.92 2.38
N PRO A 153 -12.80 10.25 2.52
CA PRO A 153 -11.86 11.20 1.94
C PRO A 153 -10.44 10.93 2.46
N VAL A 154 -9.46 11.14 1.60
CA VAL A 154 -8.03 11.04 1.94
C VAL A 154 -7.43 12.43 1.97
N GLU A 155 -6.71 12.75 3.04
CA GLU A 155 -6.08 14.04 3.25
C GLU A 155 -4.64 13.86 3.77
N VAL A 156 -3.79 14.86 3.53
CA VAL A 156 -2.48 14.97 4.17
C VAL A 156 -2.55 16.07 5.22
N ASP A 157 -2.27 15.71 6.47
CA ASP A 157 -2.39 16.61 7.62
C ASP A 157 -1.08 17.34 7.92
N TYR A 158 -0.93 18.53 7.33
CA TYR A 158 0.22 19.42 7.56
C TYR A 158 0.13 20.23 8.87
N SER A 159 -0.81 19.94 9.76
CA SER A 159 -1.00 20.72 11.00
C SER A 159 0.02 20.41 12.11
N SER A 160 0.70 19.27 12.01
CA SER A 160 1.69 18.79 12.98
C SER A 160 3.12 18.93 12.46
N HIS A 161 4.11 18.83 13.36
CA HIS A 161 5.51 18.71 12.96
C HIS A 161 5.73 17.42 12.16
N PHE A 162 6.58 17.48 11.15
CA PHE A 162 6.97 16.34 10.33
C PHE A 162 8.44 16.45 9.96
N ASP A 163 9.11 15.30 9.92
CA ASP A 163 10.52 15.21 9.58
C ASP A 163 10.74 15.28 8.06
N ALA A 164 12.00 15.50 7.67
CA ALA A 164 12.42 15.39 6.28
C ALA A 164 12.29 13.94 5.78
N SER A 165 12.37 13.74 4.46
CA SER A 165 12.41 12.40 3.88
C SER A 165 13.67 11.65 4.29
N ASP A 166 13.53 10.35 4.56
CA ASP A 166 14.63 9.42 4.84
C ASP A 166 14.67 8.32 3.79
N GLN A 167 15.08 8.71 2.58
CA GLN A 167 15.08 7.80 1.42
C GLN A 167 16.01 6.60 1.64
N THR A 168 17.11 6.77 2.39
CA THR A 168 18.04 5.68 2.69
C THR A 168 17.38 4.62 3.58
N ALA A 169 16.66 5.03 4.63
CA ALA A 169 15.92 4.09 5.46
C ALA A 169 14.80 3.40 4.65
N TRP A 170 14.08 4.14 3.82
CA TRP A 170 12.96 3.61 3.03
C TRP A 170 13.43 2.64 1.94
N GLU A 171 14.56 2.92 1.30
CA GLU A 171 15.23 2.02 0.36
C GLU A 171 15.61 0.70 1.04
N ALA A 172 16.28 0.79 2.19
CA ALA A 172 16.70 -0.39 2.94
C ALA A 172 15.49 -1.25 3.35
N GLU A 173 14.41 -0.62 3.81
CA GLU A 173 13.16 -1.29 4.15
C GLU A 173 12.53 -1.97 2.93
N TYR A 174 12.48 -1.30 1.77
CA TYR A 174 11.95 -1.89 0.54
C TYR A 174 12.76 -3.14 0.17
N LEU A 175 14.08 -3.01 0.08
CA LEU A 175 14.97 -4.08 -0.37
C LEU A 175 14.98 -5.29 0.57
N SER A 176 14.73 -5.09 1.87
CA SER A 176 14.68 -6.20 2.83
C SER A 176 13.33 -6.91 2.88
N HIS A 177 12.25 -6.27 2.42
CA HIS A 177 10.90 -6.79 2.61
C HIS A 177 10.18 -7.13 1.30
N VAL A 178 10.54 -6.53 0.17
CA VAL A 178 9.82 -6.72 -1.10
C VAL A 178 10.60 -7.68 -2.01
N SER A 179 10.02 -8.85 -2.25
CA SER A 179 10.49 -9.80 -3.26
C SER A 179 9.52 -9.86 -4.43
N ARG A 180 10.03 -9.98 -5.66
CA ARG A 180 9.16 -10.20 -6.82
C ARG A 180 8.67 -11.65 -6.84
N GLN A 181 7.40 -11.86 -7.13
CA GLN A 181 6.88 -13.18 -7.41
C GLN A 181 7.65 -13.76 -8.61
N PRO A 182 8.26 -14.95 -8.50
CA PRO A 182 8.87 -15.57 -9.65
C PRO A 182 7.77 -15.86 -10.67
N THR A 183 7.95 -15.39 -11.89
CA THR A 183 7.05 -15.68 -13.02
C THR A 183 7.06 -17.20 -13.25
N THR A 184 6.15 -17.93 -12.60
CA THR A 184 5.88 -19.31 -13.02
C THR A 184 5.05 -19.19 -14.28
N ALA A 185 5.70 -18.92 -15.41
CA ALA A 185 5.05 -18.98 -16.71
C ALA A 185 4.34 -20.33 -16.78
N ARG A 186 3.00 -20.32 -16.77
CA ARG A 186 2.23 -21.50 -17.14
C ARG A 186 2.36 -21.64 -18.65
N VAL A 187 3.53 -22.12 -19.09
CA VAL A 187 3.83 -22.33 -20.50
C VAL A 187 2.92 -23.45 -21.01
N LYS A 188 1.88 -23.09 -21.77
CA LYS A 188 1.32 -24.03 -22.75
C LYS A 188 2.12 -23.86 -24.03
N PRO A 189 2.80 -24.91 -24.53
CA PRO A 189 3.43 -24.81 -25.84
C PRO A 189 2.33 -24.61 -26.88
N ASP A 190 2.53 -23.67 -27.78
CA ASP A 190 1.73 -23.57 -29.00
C ASP A 190 2.03 -24.76 -29.94
N LYS A 191 1.38 -24.82 -31.11
CA LYS A 191 1.60 -25.91 -32.08
C LYS A 191 3.04 -25.96 -32.62
N PHE A 192 3.87 -24.96 -32.33
CA PHE A 192 5.25 -24.80 -32.80
C PHE A 192 6.29 -24.83 -31.66
N GLY A 193 5.86 -25.01 -30.40
CA GLY A 193 6.74 -25.08 -29.24
C GLY A 193 7.24 -23.71 -28.74
N LEU A 194 6.63 -22.61 -29.17
CA LEU A 194 6.93 -21.29 -28.64
C LEU A 194 6.12 -21.05 -27.34
N PRO A 195 6.75 -20.45 -26.31
CA PRO A 195 6.03 -20.09 -25.10
C PRO A 195 5.04 -18.95 -25.41
N ILE A 196 3.76 -19.16 -25.10
CA ILE A 196 2.74 -18.11 -25.16
C ILE A 196 2.26 -17.85 -23.71
N PRO A 197 2.31 -16.61 -23.21
CA PRO A 197 1.73 -16.24 -21.92
C PRO A 197 0.23 -16.52 -21.90
N VAL A 198 -0.31 -16.92 -20.75
CA VAL A 198 -1.70 -17.40 -20.63
C VAL A 198 -2.68 -16.32 -20.15
N ASP A 199 -2.17 -15.13 -19.87
CA ASP A 199 -2.93 -13.98 -19.37
C ASP A 199 -2.73 -12.76 -20.30
N GLU A 200 -3.79 -11.99 -20.55
CA GLU A 200 -3.73 -10.76 -21.37
C GLU A 200 -2.78 -9.74 -20.75
N ASP A 201 -2.71 -9.69 -19.41
CA ASP A 201 -1.80 -8.81 -18.69
C ASP A 201 -0.34 -9.32 -18.69
N GLU A 202 -0.12 -10.63 -18.82
CA GLU A 202 1.23 -11.21 -19.05
C GLU A 202 1.71 -10.97 -20.49
N ILE A 203 0.80 -10.82 -21.46
CA ILE A 203 1.13 -10.56 -22.86
C ILE A 203 1.71 -9.16 -23.05
N GLU A 204 1.16 -8.13 -22.37
CA GLU A 204 1.74 -6.78 -22.43
C GLU A 204 3.17 -6.73 -21.87
N HIS A 205 3.45 -7.46 -20.78
CA HIS A 205 4.80 -7.59 -20.23
C HIS A 205 5.76 -8.30 -21.20
N TRP A 206 5.31 -9.40 -21.81
CA TRP A 206 6.10 -10.14 -22.80
C TRP A 206 6.40 -9.32 -24.05
N LEU A 207 5.45 -8.54 -24.54
CA LEU A 207 5.63 -7.65 -25.69
C LEU A 207 6.61 -6.51 -25.35
N THR A 208 6.52 -5.96 -24.14
CA THR A 208 7.43 -4.90 -23.68
C THR A 208 8.87 -5.41 -23.52
N GLU A 209 9.08 -6.63 -23.03
CA GLU A 209 10.42 -7.25 -22.94
C GLU A 209 11.00 -7.64 -24.32
N LEU A 210 10.14 -8.05 -25.28
CA LEU A 210 10.56 -8.36 -26.65
C LEU A 210 10.92 -7.11 -27.47
N GLU A 211 10.22 -6.00 -27.27
CA GLU A 211 10.54 -4.71 -27.89
C GLU A 211 11.89 -4.16 -27.37
N PHE A 212 12.23 -4.37 -26.09
CA PHE A 212 13.52 -3.96 -25.52
C PHE A 212 14.71 -4.82 -25.97
N THR A 213 14.50 -6.11 -26.19
CA THR A 213 15.58 -7.00 -26.66
C THR A 213 15.90 -6.78 -28.14
N THR A 214 14.91 -6.43 -28.96
CA THR A 214 15.10 -6.13 -30.39
C THR A 214 15.78 -4.79 -30.67
N GLU A 215 15.75 -3.83 -29.75
CA GLU A 215 16.54 -2.59 -29.87
C GLU A 215 18.02 -2.75 -29.45
N SER A 216 18.39 -3.86 -28.79
CA SER A 216 19.76 -4.09 -28.30
C SER A 216 20.65 -4.94 -29.21
N GLU A 217 20.09 -5.60 -30.24
CA GLU A 217 20.84 -6.42 -31.22
C GLU A 217 21.08 -5.71 -32.55
N GLY A 218 21.37 -4.40 -32.50
CA GLY A 218 21.63 -3.62 -33.70
C GLY A 218 22.67 -2.54 -33.48
N LEU A 219 23.92 -2.93 -33.24
CA LEU A 219 25.15 -2.21 -33.57
C LEU A 219 26.36 -3.03 -33.07
N ASP A 220 26.88 -3.91 -33.91
CA ASP A 220 28.31 -4.22 -34.00
C ASP A 220 28.57 -4.91 -35.37
N ASP A 221 29.17 -4.12 -36.27
CA ASP A 221 29.83 -4.37 -37.57
C ASP A 221 29.34 -5.45 -38.56
#